data_AF-A0A522QCC2-F1
#
_entry.id   AF-A0A522QCC2-F1
#
_cell.length_a   1.000
_cell.length_b   1.000
_cell.length_c   1.000
_cell.angle_alpha   90.00
_cell.angle_beta   90.00
_cell.angle_gamma   90.00
#
_symmetry.space_group_name_H-M   'P 1'
#
loop_
_entity.id
_entity.type
_entity.pdbx_description
1 polymer ?
#
loop_
_entity_poly.entity_id
_entity_poly.type
_entity_poly.pdbx_seq_one_letter_code
_entity_poly.pdbx_strand_id
1 'polypeptide(L)'
;MSIFVLGGGEHMLAFVTQASGEKGQLPVTMVPLAWSPLGAVIGDNWQRVLVDEDNVSGWVDQTFVPEDERAFLAPLGELDLLRRVGWKDEVPERLSEEQILNLGDLPDDVIDALGSPMLPIARCAACRRSCVKDEFIWQERQLCAWDWHRSVFGRRGPWRTEAYNRAQFSGVPAAGYVVPPLAEEAGAETLMLLGRVDPELAYDAVSMLMERLGDGSYITVSTDTGWVLLRERA
;
A
#
# COMPACT_ATOMS: atom_id res chain seq x y z
N MET A 1 21.73 7.42 12.86
CA MET A 1 21.59 6.08 12.27
C MET A 1 21.49 6.29 10.79
N SER A 2 22.35 5.64 10.01
CA SER A 2 22.31 5.71 8.56
C SER A 2 22.10 4.32 7.97
N ILE A 3 21.48 4.26 6.80
CA ILE A 3 21.24 3.05 6.04
C ILE A 3 21.63 3.25 4.58
N PHE A 4 22.01 2.16 3.94
CA PHE A 4 22.27 2.10 2.51
C PHE A 4 21.27 1.13 1.90
N VAL A 5 20.44 1.61 0.98
CA VAL A 5 19.46 0.79 0.27
C VAL A 5 20.19 0.05 -0.84
N LEU A 6 20.07 -1.27 -0.89
CA LEU A 6 20.66 -2.12 -1.93
C LEU A 6 19.77 -2.17 -3.18
N GLY A 7 18.45 -2.13 -2.98
CA GLY A 7 17.46 -2.19 -4.04
C GLY A 7 16.07 -2.48 -3.50
N GLY A 8 15.09 -2.56 -4.39
CA GLY A 8 13.70 -2.88 -4.07
C GLY A 8 12.94 -3.37 -5.30
N GLY A 9 11.69 -3.79 -5.10
CA GLY A 9 10.80 -4.30 -6.16
C GLY A 9 9.32 -4.29 -5.77
N GLU A 10 8.52 -5.17 -6.39
CA GLU A 10 7.06 -5.23 -6.20
C GLU A 10 6.67 -5.52 -4.75
N HIS A 11 7.51 -6.22 -4.00
CA HIS A 11 7.13 -6.77 -2.70
C HIS A 11 8.06 -6.44 -1.54
N MET A 12 9.30 -6.02 -1.83
CA MET A 12 10.30 -5.82 -0.78
C MET A 12 11.27 -4.69 -1.15
N LEU A 13 11.83 -4.06 -0.12
CA LEU A 13 12.99 -3.18 -0.15
C LEU A 13 14.13 -3.85 0.66
N ALA A 14 15.37 -3.77 0.20
CA ALA A 14 16.54 -4.27 0.91
C ALA A 14 17.46 -3.13 1.32
N PHE A 15 17.88 -3.10 2.58
CA PHE A 15 18.90 -2.16 3.06
C PHE A 15 19.90 -2.83 4.00
N VAL A 16 21.04 -2.18 4.17
CA VAL A 16 22.07 -2.55 5.15
C VAL A 16 22.39 -1.35 6.04
N THR A 17 22.86 -1.63 7.26
CA THR A 17 23.37 -0.60 8.20
C THR A 17 24.87 -0.73 8.42
N GLN A 18 25.53 -1.64 7.72
CA GLN A 18 26.96 -1.84 7.76
C GLN A 18 27.45 -2.36 6.42
N ALA A 19 28.68 -2.02 6.04
CA ALA A 19 29.23 -2.42 4.73
C ALA A 19 29.99 -3.76 4.77
N SER A 20 30.16 -4.34 5.96
CA SER A 20 30.74 -5.66 6.22
C SER A 20 30.08 -6.28 7.44
N GLY A 21 30.05 -7.60 7.49
CA GLY A 21 29.51 -8.37 8.60
C GLY A 21 30.51 -9.35 9.18
N GLU A 22 30.01 -10.26 10.01
CA GLU A 22 30.86 -11.24 10.69
C GLU A 22 31.05 -12.48 9.82
N LYS A 23 32.28 -12.99 9.75
CA LYS A 23 32.63 -14.20 8.98
C LYS A 23 32.29 -14.10 7.48
N GLY A 24 32.34 -12.91 6.90
CA GLY A 24 32.04 -12.67 5.48
C GLY A 24 30.55 -12.70 5.14
N GLN A 25 29.67 -12.58 6.13
CA GLN A 25 28.21 -12.57 5.96
C GLN A 25 27.66 -11.17 6.24
N LEU A 26 27.18 -10.50 5.20
CA LEU A 26 26.53 -9.20 5.29
C LEU A 26 25.06 -9.39 5.72
N PRO A 27 24.64 -8.82 6.86
CA PRO A 27 23.22 -8.83 7.21
C PRO A 27 22.48 -7.77 6.41
N VAL A 28 21.51 -8.23 5.64
CA VAL A 28 20.58 -7.39 4.88
C VAL A 28 19.22 -7.41 5.56
N THR A 29 18.63 -6.24 5.73
CA THR A 29 17.27 -6.08 6.23
C THR A 29 16.32 -5.95 5.04
N MET A 30 15.36 -6.85 4.99
CA MET A 30 14.29 -6.93 4.00
C MET A 30 13.02 -6.35 4.59
N VAL A 31 12.49 -5.31 3.94
CA VAL A 31 11.32 -4.57 4.37
C VAL A 31 10.18 -4.82 3.39
N PRO A 32 9.00 -5.29 3.82
CA PRO A 32 7.89 -5.50 2.90
C PRO A 32 7.41 -4.20 2.25
N LEU A 33 7.00 -4.29 0.99
CA LEU A 33 6.39 -3.22 0.21
C LEU A 33 5.04 -3.65 -0.34
N ALA A 34 4.11 -2.70 -0.42
CA ALA A 34 2.87 -2.83 -1.15
C ALA A 34 2.66 -1.60 -2.03
N TRP A 35 2.34 -1.84 -3.30
CA TRP A 35 2.02 -0.78 -4.25
C TRP A 35 0.53 -0.58 -4.28
N SER A 36 0.08 0.61 -3.90
CA SER A 36 -1.33 1.01 -3.92
C SER A 36 -1.57 2.07 -4.99
N PRO A 37 -2.83 2.35 -5.35
CA PRO A 37 -3.16 3.46 -6.24
C PRO A 37 -2.79 4.85 -5.68
N LEU A 38 -2.53 4.96 -4.37
CA LEU A 38 -2.11 6.21 -3.71
C LEU A 38 -0.58 6.33 -3.57
N GLY A 39 0.18 5.31 -3.95
CA GLY A 39 1.63 5.25 -3.77
C GLY A 39 2.09 3.95 -3.10
N ALA A 40 3.39 3.88 -2.78
CA ALA A 40 3.97 2.75 -2.08
C ALA A 40 3.66 2.81 -0.56
N VAL A 41 3.62 1.64 0.07
CA VAL A 41 3.45 1.48 1.51
C VAL A 41 4.54 0.56 2.05
N ILE A 42 5.12 0.94 3.18
CA ILE A 42 6.18 0.22 3.88
C ILE A 42 5.58 -0.67 4.97
N GLY A 43 6.01 -1.93 5.01
CA GLY A 43 5.56 -2.94 5.95
C GLY A 43 6.27 -2.90 7.30
N ASP A 44 5.59 -3.41 8.33
CA ASP A 44 6.12 -3.53 9.70
C ASP A 44 6.89 -4.85 9.97
N ASN A 45 6.70 -5.88 9.15
CA ASN A 45 7.28 -7.21 9.33
C ASN A 45 8.66 -7.36 8.67
N TRP A 46 9.65 -6.63 9.18
CA TRP A 46 11.00 -6.67 8.64
C TRP A 46 11.68 -8.01 8.89
N GLN A 47 12.45 -8.48 7.91
CA GLN A 47 13.17 -9.73 7.98
C GLN A 47 14.65 -9.48 7.81
N ARG A 48 15.47 -10.21 8.56
CA ARG A 48 16.93 -10.15 8.40
C ARG A 48 17.40 -11.40 7.69
N VAL A 49 18.16 -11.21 6.61
CA VAL A 49 18.82 -12.28 5.86
C VAL A 49 20.34 -12.08 5.90
N LEU A 50 21.08 -13.17 5.78
CA LEU A 50 22.54 -13.14 5.69
C LEU A 50 22.91 -13.42 4.23
N VAL A 51 23.76 -12.56 3.68
CA VAL A 51 24.21 -12.61 2.29
C VAL A 51 25.73 -12.71 2.29
N ASP A 52 26.28 -13.60 1.48
CA ASP A 52 27.73 -13.68 1.28
C ASP A 52 28.26 -12.31 0.78
N GLU A 53 29.23 -11.73 1.50
CA GLU A 53 29.78 -10.39 1.18
C GLU A 53 30.37 -10.30 -0.23
N ASP A 54 30.89 -11.42 -0.73
CA ASP A 54 31.50 -11.55 -2.06
C ASP A 54 30.45 -11.75 -3.17
N ASN A 55 29.19 -12.00 -2.81
CA ASN A 55 28.09 -12.27 -3.75
C ASN A 55 26.88 -11.34 -3.55
N VAL A 56 27.07 -10.16 -2.94
CA VAL A 56 25.98 -9.19 -2.77
C VAL A 56 25.36 -8.81 -4.12
N SER A 57 26.18 -8.54 -5.14
CA SER A 57 25.68 -8.23 -6.50
C SER A 57 24.81 -9.36 -7.06
N GLY A 58 25.30 -10.61 -7.01
CA GLY A 58 24.55 -11.75 -7.53
C GLY A 58 23.27 -12.03 -6.75
N TRP A 59 23.27 -11.78 -5.43
CA TRP A 59 22.07 -11.89 -4.61
C TRP A 59 21.05 -10.79 -4.94
N VAL A 60 21.48 -9.55 -5.12
CA VAL A 60 20.63 -8.42 -5.51
C VAL A 60 19.96 -8.70 -6.86
N ASP A 61 20.73 -9.15 -7.87
CA ASP A 61 20.21 -9.47 -9.22
C ASP A 61 19.18 -10.62 -9.20
N GLN A 62 19.36 -11.60 -8.30
CA GLN A 62 18.42 -12.70 -8.14
C GLN A 62 17.16 -12.30 -7.35
N THR A 63 17.29 -11.33 -6.44
CA THR A 63 16.21 -10.90 -5.55
C THR A 63 15.30 -9.89 -6.23
N PHE A 64 15.87 -8.97 -7.01
CA PHE A 64 15.16 -7.91 -7.73
C PHE A 64 15.41 -8.08 -9.22
N VAL A 65 14.58 -8.92 -9.83
CA VAL A 65 14.75 -9.34 -11.22
C VAL A 65 14.30 -8.26 -12.20
N PRO A 66 14.92 -8.13 -13.38
CA PRO A 66 14.56 -7.08 -14.35
C PRO A 66 13.13 -7.18 -14.90
N GLU A 67 12.49 -8.34 -14.81
CA GLU A 67 11.10 -8.53 -15.23
C GLU A 67 10.10 -7.88 -14.27
N ASP A 68 10.51 -7.53 -13.06
CA ASP A 68 9.72 -6.74 -12.13
C ASP A 68 9.80 -5.26 -12.54
N GLU A 69 8.68 -4.72 -13.03
CA GLU A 69 8.58 -3.32 -13.48
C GLU A 69 8.88 -2.30 -12.37
N ARG A 70 8.82 -2.72 -11.10
CA ARG A 70 9.12 -1.89 -9.93
C ARG A 70 10.52 -2.15 -9.38
N ALA A 71 11.30 -3.03 -10.00
CA ALA A 71 12.65 -3.31 -9.55
C ALA A 71 13.56 -2.10 -9.74
N PHE A 72 14.35 -1.80 -8.71
CA PHE A 72 15.42 -0.81 -8.76
C PHE A 72 16.58 -1.27 -7.91
N LEU A 73 17.79 -0.93 -8.33
CA LEU A 73 19.03 -1.33 -7.68
C LEU A 73 19.90 -0.10 -7.45
N ALA A 74 20.51 -0.03 -6.27
CA ALA A 74 21.48 1.01 -5.98
C ALA A 74 22.85 0.68 -6.61
N PRO A 75 23.65 1.69 -6.98
CA PRO A 75 25.03 1.50 -7.39
C PRO A 75 25.88 0.93 -6.23
N LEU A 76 26.15 -0.38 -6.26
CA LEU A 76 26.89 -1.07 -5.18
C LEU A 76 28.33 -0.59 -5.00
N GLY A 77 28.90 0.17 -5.95
CA GLY A 77 30.22 0.77 -5.83
C GLY A 77 30.33 1.74 -4.64
N GLU A 78 29.23 2.35 -4.20
CA GLU A 78 29.21 3.18 -2.99
C GLU A 78 29.34 2.34 -1.71
N LEU A 79 28.77 1.14 -1.70
CA LEU A 79 28.92 0.20 -0.59
C LEU A 79 30.38 -0.21 -0.39
N ASP A 80 31.15 -0.36 -1.47
CA ASP A 80 32.59 -0.63 -1.41
C ASP A 80 33.37 0.53 -0.76
N LEU A 81 32.95 1.78 -1.00
CA LEU A 81 33.53 2.95 -0.34
C LEU A 81 33.21 2.95 1.15
N LEU A 82 31.95 2.66 1.52
CA LEU A 82 31.52 2.52 2.91
C LEU A 82 32.29 1.39 3.64
N ARG A 83 32.62 0.31 2.94
CA ARG A 83 33.44 -0.79 3.47
C ARG A 83 34.85 -0.32 3.82
N ARG A 84 35.46 0.52 2.98
CA ARG A 84 36.83 1.05 3.22
C ARG A 84 36.92 1.96 4.43
N VAL A 85 35.85 2.69 4.74
CA VAL A 85 35.79 3.56 5.94
C VAL A 85 35.28 2.82 7.18
N GLY A 86 34.99 1.52 7.08
CA GLY A 86 34.53 0.70 8.20
C GLY A 86 33.14 1.12 8.71
N TRP A 87 32.28 1.60 7.81
CA TRP A 87 30.96 2.10 8.18
C TRP A 87 30.08 0.99 8.80
N LYS A 88 29.48 1.33 9.95
CA LYS A 88 28.59 0.48 10.72
C LYS A 88 27.67 1.33 11.60
N ASP A 89 26.40 0.99 11.59
CA ASP A 89 25.31 1.64 12.30
C ASP A 89 24.30 0.59 12.80
N GLU A 90 23.37 1.03 13.64
CA GLU A 90 22.27 0.22 14.17
C GLU A 90 21.09 0.17 13.20
N VAL A 91 20.35 -0.94 13.21
CA VAL A 91 19.09 -1.07 12.47
C VAL A 91 18.06 -0.16 13.11
N PRO A 92 17.47 0.81 12.38
CA PRO A 92 16.49 1.72 12.94
C PRO A 92 15.16 0.98 13.20
N GLU A 93 14.32 1.52 14.08
CA GLU A 93 12.97 0.98 14.32
C GLU A 93 11.96 1.40 13.23
N ARG A 94 12.28 2.46 12.49
CA ARG A 94 11.47 3.02 11.40
C ARG A 94 12.39 3.59 10.34
N LEU A 95 11.98 3.51 9.09
CA LEU A 95 12.65 4.19 7.99
C LEU A 95 12.28 5.68 7.97
N SER A 96 13.22 6.51 7.55
CA SER A 96 13.01 7.93 7.28
C SER A 96 14.03 8.40 6.26
N GLU A 97 13.67 9.44 5.49
CA GLU A 97 14.54 9.99 4.44
C GLU A 97 15.92 10.42 4.97
N GLU A 98 15.96 11.03 6.16
CA GLU A 98 17.19 11.55 6.80
C GLU A 98 18.24 10.45 7.09
N GLN A 99 17.82 9.18 7.12
CA GLN A 99 18.69 8.05 7.41
C GLN A 99 19.30 7.45 6.13
N ILE A 100 18.76 7.73 4.95
CA ILE A 100 19.17 7.05 3.71
C ILE A 100 20.36 7.76 3.07
N LEU A 101 21.49 7.06 3.00
CA LEU A 101 22.73 7.58 2.42
C LEU A 101 22.60 7.84 0.92
N ASN A 102 21.86 6.99 0.22
CA ASN A 102 21.71 6.98 -1.23
C ASN A 102 20.27 7.29 -1.66
N LEU A 103 19.65 8.30 -1.03
CA LEU A 103 18.25 8.68 -1.26
C LEU A 103 17.94 8.94 -2.74
N GLY A 104 18.89 9.51 -3.48
CA GLY A 104 18.74 9.83 -4.91
C GLY A 104 18.62 8.61 -5.84
N ASP A 105 18.88 7.40 -5.35
CA ASP A 105 18.72 6.16 -6.12
C ASP A 105 17.33 5.52 -5.94
N LEU A 106 16.51 6.05 -5.03
CA LEU A 106 15.18 5.50 -4.74
C LEU A 106 14.13 6.12 -5.68
N PRO A 107 13.11 5.33 -6.09
CA PRO A 107 11.93 5.88 -6.75
C PRO A 107 11.18 6.86 -5.84
N ASP A 108 10.61 7.93 -6.41
CA ASP A 108 9.84 8.94 -5.68
C ASP A 108 8.71 8.33 -4.82
N ASP A 109 7.97 7.35 -5.37
CA ASP A 109 6.92 6.64 -4.63
C ASP A 109 7.43 5.97 -3.34
N VAL A 110 8.68 5.47 -3.35
CA VAL A 110 9.31 4.86 -2.16
C VAL A 110 9.75 5.95 -1.18
N ILE A 111 10.30 7.06 -1.69
CA ILE A 111 10.71 8.21 -0.86
C ILE A 111 9.50 8.75 -0.09
N ASP A 112 8.40 9.01 -0.79
CA ASP A 112 7.14 9.49 -0.21
C ASP A 112 6.61 8.54 0.88
N ALA A 113 6.85 7.24 0.73
CA ALA A 113 6.42 6.23 1.69
C ALA A 113 7.26 6.20 2.98
N LEU A 114 8.51 6.69 2.97
CA LEU A 114 9.39 6.70 4.14
C LEU A 114 8.86 7.60 5.28
N GLY A 115 8.11 8.65 4.94
CA GLY A 115 7.47 9.53 5.92
C GLY A 115 6.17 8.97 6.51
N SER A 116 5.65 7.88 5.96
CA SER A 116 4.37 7.30 6.36
C SER A 116 4.52 6.27 7.49
N PRO A 117 3.50 6.07 8.33
CA PRO A 117 3.48 4.97 9.29
C PRO A 117 3.65 3.62 8.58
N MET A 118 4.43 2.72 9.17
CA MET A 118 4.49 1.35 8.69
C MET A 118 3.16 0.65 8.95
N LEU A 119 2.72 -0.16 7.99
CA LEU A 119 1.43 -0.85 8.04
C LEU A 119 1.61 -2.36 7.86
N PRO A 120 0.73 -3.19 8.43
CA PRO A 120 0.75 -4.63 8.19
C PRO A 120 0.44 -4.92 6.72
N ILE A 121 1.31 -5.69 6.03
CA ILE A 121 1.12 -6.07 4.63
C ILE A 121 0.72 -7.55 4.52
N ALA A 122 -0.28 -7.84 3.68
CA ALA A 122 -0.77 -9.18 3.36
C ALA A 122 -0.91 -9.36 1.83
N ARG A 123 -1.02 -10.62 1.35
CA ARG A 123 -1.29 -10.89 -0.07
C ARG A 123 -2.78 -10.84 -0.37
N CYS A 124 -3.15 -10.18 -1.46
CA CYS A 124 -4.50 -10.18 -2.00
C CYS A 124 -5.01 -11.61 -2.23
N ALA A 125 -6.25 -11.89 -1.83
CA ALA A 125 -6.89 -13.19 -2.02
C ALA A 125 -7.20 -13.51 -3.50
N ALA A 126 -7.26 -12.50 -4.38
CA ALA A 126 -7.55 -12.64 -5.81
C ALA A 126 -6.27 -12.60 -6.68
N CYS A 127 -5.65 -11.42 -6.85
CA CYS A 127 -4.48 -11.27 -7.72
C CYS A 127 -3.12 -11.59 -7.08
N ARG A 128 -3.07 -11.95 -5.78
CA ARG A 128 -1.84 -12.24 -5.02
C ARG A 128 -0.85 -11.10 -4.82
N ARG A 129 -1.11 -9.90 -5.35
CA ARG A 129 -0.32 -8.67 -5.06
C ARG A 129 -0.31 -8.33 -3.57
N SER A 130 0.76 -7.69 -3.11
CA SER A 130 0.84 -7.12 -1.75
C SER A 130 -0.21 -6.03 -1.55
N CYS A 131 -0.82 -6.00 -0.37
CA CYS A 131 -1.80 -5.00 0.04
C CYS A 131 -1.70 -4.74 1.54
N VAL A 132 -2.08 -3.55 1.97
CA VAL A 132 -2.24 -3.24 3.39
C VAL A 132 -3.38 -4.09 3.97
N LYS A 133 -3.09 -4.75 5.07
CA LYS A 133 -4.04 -5.60 5.79
C LYS A 133 -5.15 -4.73 6.37
N ASP A 134 -6.37 -5.26 6.32
CA ASP A 134 -7.60 -4.67 6.85
C ASP A 134 -8.09 -3.37 6.16
N GLU A 135 -7.32 -2.77 5.24
CA GLU A 135 -7.79 -1.63 4.43
C GLU A 135 -8.84 -2.01 3.39
N PHE A 136 -8.83 -3.22 2.83
CA PHE A 136 -9.69 -3.59 1.72
C PHE A 136 -10.28 -4.99 1.95
N ILE A 137 -11.32 -5.07 2.78
CA ILE A 137 -12.02 -6.32 3.08
C ILE A 137 -13.33 -6.39 2.30
N TRP A 138 -13.58 -7.51 1.63
CA TRP A 138 -14.87 -7.81 1.00
C TRP A 138 -15.22 -9.28 1.19
N GLN A 139 -16.41 -9.56 1.75
CA GLN A 139 -16.86 -10.93 2.02
C GLN A 139 -15.82 -11.75 2.79
N GLU A 140 -15.29 -11.19 3.89
CA GLU A 140 -14.25 -11.80 4.74
C GLU A 140 -12.90 -12.05 4.05
N ARG A 141 -12.70 -11.54 2.83
CA ARG A 141 -11.45 -11.67 2.07
C ARG A 141 -10.69 -10.35 2.03
N GLN A 142 -9.39 -10.41 2.32
CA GLN A 142 -8.47 -9.31 2.05
C GLN A 142 -8.21 -9.21 0.54
N LEU A 143 -8.51 -8.06 -0.06
CA LEU A 143 -8.26 -7.77 -1.47
C LEU A 143 -7.26 -6.62 -1.60
N CYS A 144 -6.65 -6.46 -2.77
CA CYS A 144 -5.96 -5.21 -3.11
C CYS A 144 -6.97 -4.14 -3.51
N ALA A 145 -6.56 -2.87 -3.50
CA ALA A 145 -7.43 -1.76 -3.89
C ALA A 145 -8.12 -2.00 -5.25
N TRP A 146 -7.37 -2.43 -6.28
CA TRP A 146 -7.95 -2.74 -7.61
C TRP A 146 -9.04 -3.82 -7.57
N ASP A 147 -8.74 -4.96 -6.96
CA ASP A 147 -9.70 -6.08 -6.90
C ASP A 147 -10.91 -5.74 -6.03
N TRP A 148 -10.72 -4.98 -4.94
CA TRP A 148 -11.80 -4.51 -4.08
C TRP A 148 -12.73 -3.57 -4.85
N HIS A 149 -12.20 -2.54 -5.51
CA HIS A 149 -12.99 -1.59 -6.30
C HIS A 149 -13.76 -2.30 -7.41
N ARG A 150 -13.10 -3.19 -8.15
CA ARG A 150 -13.74 -4.00 -9.19
C ARG A 150 -14.84 -4.91 -8.64
N SER A 151 -14.66 -5.46 -7.44
CA SER A 151 -15.62 -6.39 -6.82
C SER A 151 -16.83 -5.65 -6.23
N VAL A 152 -16.61 -4.53 -5.56
CA VAL A 152 -17.63 -3.75 -4.86
C VAL A 152 -18.41 -2.85 -5.81
N PHE A 153 -17.75 -2.23 -6.79
CA PHE A 153 -18.37 -1.33 -7.75
C PHE A 153 -18.70 -1.97 -9.11
N GLY A 154 -18.33 -3.23 -9.32
CA GLY A 154 -18.72 -3.94 -10.54
C GLY A 154 -20.24 -4.18 -10.62
N ARG A 155 -20.71 -4.72 -11.76
CA ARG A 155 -22.14 -5.01 -12.04
C ARG A 155 -22.86 -5.91 -11.02
N ARG A 156 -22.11 -6.63 -10.18
CA ARG A 156 -22.65 -7.50 -9.10
C ARG A 156 -22.38 -6.93 -7.71
N GLY A 157 -21.98 -5.67 -7.63
CA GLY A 157 -21.82 -4.94 -6.39
C GLY A 157 -23.12 -4.87 -5.59
N PRO A 158 -23.06 -4.53 -4.29
CA PRO A 158 -24.23 -4.41 -3.43
C PRO A 158 -25.02 -3.11 -3.70
N TRP A 159 -25.29 -2.84 -4.97
CA TRP A 159 -26.03 -1.68 -5.45
C TRP A 159 -27.46 -1.63 -4.88
N ARG A 160 -27.96 -0.42 -4.67
CA ARG A 160 -29.25 -0.14 -4.04
C ARG A 160 -30.03 0.85 -4.90
N THR A 161 -31.25 0.50 -5.28
CA THR A 161 -32.15 1.41 -5.99
C THR A 161 -33.03 2.24 -5.06
N GLU A 162 -33.21 1.77 -3.83
CA GLU A 162 -34.01 2.42 -2.78
C GLU A 162 -33.09 2.97 -1.69
N ALA A 163 -33.57 3.98 -0.96
CA ALA A 163 -32.89 4.50 0.22
C ALA A 163 -32.58 3.38 1.22
N TYR A 164 -31.46 3.52 1.92
CA TYR A 164 -31.07 2.56 2.96
C TYR A 164 -32.10 2.56 4.09
N ASN A 165 -32.40 1.38 4.63
CA ASN A 165 -32.83 1.32 6.03
C ASN A 165 -31.60 1.26 6.94
N ARG A 166 -31.81 1.50 8.25
CA ARG A 166 -30.71 1.58 9.23
C ARG A 166 -29.85 0.32 9.29
N ALA A 167 -30.48 -0.86 9.25
CA ALA A 167 -29.75 -2.13 9.29
C ALA A 167 -28.84 -2.30 8.05
N GLN A 168 -29.33 -1.92 6.87
CA GLN A 168 -28.54 -1.96 5.64
C GLN A 168 -27.40 -0.93 5.67
N PHE A 169 -27.67 0.28 6.18
CA PHE A 169 -26.64 1.31 6.29
C PHE A 169 -25.51 0.92 7.24
N SER A 170 -25.83 0.25 8.35
CA SER A 170 -24.81 -0.27 9.28
C SER A 170 -23.93 -1.38 8.67
N GLY A 171 -24.37 -2.00 7.59
CA GLY A 171 -23.66 -3.09 6.90
C GLY A 171 -23.10 -2.70 5.54
N VAL A 172 -22.92 -1.40 5.28
CA VAL A 172 -22.30 -0.96 4.02
C VAL A 172 -20.85 -1.45 3.94
N PRO A 173 -20.30 -1.65 2.72
CA PRO A 173 -18.90 -1.97 2.55
C PRO A 173 -17.98 -0.97 3.26
N ALA A 174 -16.92 -1.49 3.87
CA ALA A 174 -15.85 -0.69 4.47
C ALA A 174 -14.57 -0.86 3.65
N ALA A 175 -13.82 0.23 3.52
CA ALA A 175 -12.47 0.26 2.98
C ALA A 175 -11.66 1.37 3.67
N GLY A 176 -10.34 1.36 3.60
CA GLY A 176 -9.53 2.48 4.09
C GLY A 176 -9.84 3.76 3.31
N TYR A 177 -9.99 3.62 1.99
CA TYR A 177 -10.33 4.72 1.08
C TYR A 177 -11.00 4.22 -0.20
N VAL A 178 -11.64 5.14 -0.91
CA VAL A 178 -12.12 4.93 -2.28
C VAL A 178 -11.24 5.74 -3.22
N VAL A 179 -10.73 5.09 -4.26
CA VAL A 179 -9.91 5.67 -5.33
C VAL A 179 -10.85 6.07 -6.47
N PRO A 180 -11.12 7.38 -6.69
CA PRO A 180 -12.09 7.79 -7.68
C PRO A 180 -11.79 7.28 -9.10
N PRO A 181 -10.53 7.31 -9.60
CA PRO A 181 -10.21 6.73 -10.91
C PRO A 181 -10.60 5.24 -11.04
N LEU A 182 -10.36 4.42 -10.02
CA LEU A 182 -10.72 3.00 -10.03
C LEU A 182 -12.24 2.79 -9.92
N ALA A 183 -12.92 3.63 -9.14
CA ALA A 183 -14.38 3.61 -9.09
C ALA A 183 -14.96 3.94 -10.47
N GLU A 184 -14.43 4.96 -11.14
CA GLU A 184 -14.87 5.34 -12.48
C GLU A 184 -14.61 4.26 -13.54
N GLU A 185 -13.43 3.62 -13.51
CA GLU A 185 -13.11 2.46 -14.35
C GLU A 185 -14.07 1.28 -14.11
N ALA A 186 -14.52 1.09 -12.87
CA ALA A 186 -15.51 0.08 -12.51
C ALA A 186 -16.95 0.47 -12.92
N GLY A 187 -17.15 1.68 -13.45
CA GLY A 187 -18.45 2.20 -13.83
C GLY A 187 -19.20 2.86 -12.68
N ALA A 188 -18.52 3.39 -11.67
CA ALA A 188 -19.13 4.12 -10.55
C ALA A 188 -18.73 5.60 -10.56
N GLU A 189 -19.71 6.48 -10.38
CA GLU A 189 -19.52 7.91 -10.25
C GLU A 189 -19.61 8.32 -8.77
N THR A 190 -18.63 9.07 -8.27
CA THR A 190 -18.69 9.62 -6.91
C THR A 190 -19.63 10.82 -6.86
N LEU A 191 -20.66 10.75 -6.04
CA LEU A 191 -21.67 11.81 -5.89
C LEU A 191 -21.45 12.67 -4.65
N MET A 192 -20.94 12.07 -3.58
CA MET A 192 -20.72 12.74 -2.31
C MET A 192 -19.51 12.18 -1.59
N LEU A 193 -18.68 13.09 -1.08
CA LEU A 193 -17.67 12.83 -0.08
C LEU A 193 -18.11 13.54 1.20
N LEU A 194 -18.38 12.75 2.24
CA LEU A 194 -18.73 13.25 3.55
C LEU A 194 -17.58 12.90 4.48
N GLY A 195 -17.01 13.88 5.18
CA GLY A 195 -15.96 13.63 6.17
C GLY A 195 -16.47 12.78 7.34
N ARG A 196 -15.58 12.51 8.31
CA ARG A 196 -15.97 11.81 9.54
C ARG A 196 -17.09 12.56 10.27
N VAL A 197 -18.26 11.95 10.27
CA VAL A 197 -19.43 12.37 11.03
C VAL A 197 -20.04 11.17 11.75
N ASP A 198 -20.94 11.43 12.69
CA ASP A 198 -21.71 10.38 13.33
C ASP A 198 -22.50 9.55 12.30
N PRO A 199 -22.57 8.20 12.45
CA PRO A 199 -23.27 7.33 11.51
C PRO A 199 -24.74 7.70 11.28
N GLU A 200 -25.43 8.26 12.28
CA GLU A 200 -26.82 8.70 12.13
C GLU A 200 -26.92 9.90 11.19
N LEU A 201 -25.99 10.86 11.32
CA LEU A 201 -25.93 12.01 10.42
C LEU A 201 -25.53 11.59 9.00
N ALA A 202 -24.60 10.63 8.88
CA ALA A 202 -24.24 10.07 7.58
C ALA A 202 -25.43 9.37 6.92
N TYR A 203 -26.19 8.58 7.68
CA TYR A 203 -27.42 7.92 7.21
C TYR A 203 -28.45 8.93 6.71
N ASP A 204 -28.74 9.97 7.49
CA ASP A 204 -29.72 11.00 7.14
C ASP A 204 -29.29 11.76 5.87
N ALA A 205 -28.00 12.13 5.77
CA ALA A 205 -27.45 12.85 4.63
C ALA A 205 -27.50 12.01 3.34
N VAL A 206 -27.05 10.74 3.41
CA VAL A 206 -27.10 9.81 2.29
C VAL A 206 -28.53 9.55 1.84
N SER A 207 -29.44 9.29 2.78
CA SER A 207 -30.84 8.97 2.45
C SER A 207 -31.53 10.16 1.79
N MET A 208 -31.36 11.36 2.33
CA MET A 208 -31.89 12.59 1.73
C MET A 208 -31.36 12.83 0.31
N LEU A 209 -30.06 12.57 0.09
CA LEU A 209 -29.46 12.74 -1.24
C LEU A 209 -29.99 11.70 -2.23
N MET A 210 -30.09 10.42 -1.84
CA MET A 210 -30.66 9.36 -2.67
C MET A 210 -32.12 9.66 -3.04
N GLU A 211 -32.95 10.07 -2.08
CA GLU A 211 -34.34 10.47 -2.33
C GLU A 211 -34.45 11.64 -3.32
N ARG A 212 -33.55 12.62 -3.20
CA ARG A 212 -33.54 13.80 -4.09
C ARG A 212 -33.06 13.46 -5.50
N LEU A 213 -32.08 12.58 -5.63
CA LEU A 213 -31.56 12.15 -6.92
C LEU A 213 -32.54 11.21 -7.65
N GLY A 214 -33.35 10.46 -6.91
CA GLY A 214 -34.35 9.56 -7.46
C GLY A 214 -33.72 8.37 -8.17
N ASP A 215 -34.19 8.07 -9.38
CA ASP A 215 -33.82 6.86 -10.13
C ASP A 215 -32.31 6.67 -10.29
N GLY A 216 -31.82 5.49 -9.89
CA GLY A 216 -30.42 5.10 -10.01
C GLY A 216 -30.07 3.91 -9.11
N SER A 217 -28.90 3.33 -9.35
CA SER A 217 -28.28 2.34 -8.46
C SER A 217 -27.18 3.03 -7.66
N TYR A 218 -27.26 2.99 -6.33
CA TYR A 218 -26.35 3.67 -5.43
C TYR A 218 -25.61 2.71 -4.51
N ILE A 219 -24.44 3.11 -4.05
CA ILE A 219 -23.67 2.40 -3.04
C ILE A 219 -22.99 3.40 -2.12
N THR A 220 -23.15 3.22 -0.82
CA THR A 220 -22.38 3.93 0.20
C THR A 220 -21.22 3.06 0.65
N VAL A 221 -20.07 3.66 0.90
CA VAL A 221 -18.89 3.02 1.46
C VAL A 221 -18.46 3.80 2.69
N SER A 222 -18.20 3.11 3.80
CA SER A 222 -17.53 3.67 4.95
C SER A 222 -16.02 3.68 4.68
N THR A 223 -15.37 4.82 4.89
CA THR A 223 -13.92 4.96 4.76
C THR A 223 -13.26 5.38 6.05
N ASP A 224 -11.94 5.27 6.12
CA ASP A 224 -11.19 5.82 7.26
C ASP A 224 -11.36 7.34 7.34
N THR A 225 -11.68 8.04 6.26
CA THR A 225 -11.85 9.50 6.26
C THR A 225 -13.30 9.96 6.35
N GLY A 226 -14.27 9.04 6.30
CA GLY A 226 -15.69 9.36 6.39
C GLY A 226 -16.56 8.41 5.56
N TRP A 227 -17.38 8.95 4.69
CA TRP A 227 -18.37 8.21 3.91
C TRP A 227 -18.37 8.68 2.46
N VAL A 228 -18.51 7.72 1.54
CA VAL A 228 -18.56 7.99 0.11
C VAL A 228 -19.85 7.43 -0.45
N LEU A 229 -20.66 8.27 -1.12
CA LEU A 229 -21.81 7.82 -1.90
C LEU A 229 -21.44 7.81 -3.38
N LEU A 230 -21.63 6.68 -4.03
CA LEU A 230 -21.43 6.48 -5.45
C LEU A 230 -22.71 6.03 -6.15
N ARG A 231 -22.78 6.27 -7.46
CA ARG A 231 -23.85 5.81 -8.36
C ARG A 231 -23.29 4.99 -9.52
N GLU A 232 -23.98 3.93 -9.89
CA GLU A 232 -23.66 3.11 -11.07
C GLU A 232 -23.89 3.93 -12.35
N ARG A 233 -22.88 3.97 -13.23
CA ARG A 233 -22.99 4.52 -14.58
C ARG A 233 -23.73 3.50 -15.45
N ALA A 234 -24.77 3.97 -16.15
CA ALA A 234 -25.58 3.17 -17.08
C ALA A 234 -24.80 2.72 -18.31
#